data_AF-A0A9P6Y4C7-F1
#
_entry.id   AF-A0A9P6Y4C7-F1
#
_cell.length_a   1.000
_cell.length_b   1.000
_cell.length_c   1.000
_cell.angle_alpha   90.00
_cell.angle_beta   90.00
_cell.angle_gamma   90.00
#
_symmetry.space_group_name_H-M   'P 1'
#
loop_
_entity.id
_entity.type
_entity.pdbx_description
1 polymer ?
#
loop_
_entity_poly.entity_id
_entity_poly.type
_entity_poly.pdbx_seq_one_letter_code
_entity_poly.pdbx_strand_id
1 'polypeptide(L)'
;MNVLVYRRKFDWHKYLYVSLVTAGVSMFILYQEVSLSKKVATTSSAWGLFSLGMNLTIDGLTNATQDQIFTKYKHLVGSQHMMFYMNSLSSILSGLYLILYPFNDELQQAFLFFQQHPAVIRDVLLFGLCGAIGQCFIFHTLQRYGSLHLVTITVTRKLFTMLLSIFWFNHALNLGQWVGVGLVFTGTQQTYTHHDNF
;
A
#
# COMPACT_ATOMS: atom_id res chain seq x y z
N MET A 1 -6.84 11.95 4.66
CA MET A 1 -6.11 12.73 5.69
C MET A 1 -5.64 14.10 5.25
N ASN A 2 -5.20 14.32 4.01
CA ASN A 2 -4.83 15.66 3.54
C ASN A 2 -5.92 16.75 3.75
N VAL A 3 -7.20 16.39 3.61
CA VAL A 3 -8.34 17.30 3.90
C VAL A 3 -8.51 17.54 5.42
N LEU A 4 -8.48 16.46 6.20
CA LEU A 4 -8.77 16.49 7.64
C LEU A 4 -7.65 17.17 8.45
N VAL A 5 -6.39 16.91 8.11
CA VAL A 5 -5.22 17.40 8.87
C VAL A 5 -4.76 18.76 8.36
N TYR A 6 -4.82 18.98 7.04
CA TYR A 6 -4.23 20.16 6.42
C TYR A 6 -5.25 21.07 5.73
N ARG A 7 -6.54 20.81 5.94
CA ARG A 7 -7.68 21.62 5.44
C ARG A 7 -7.63 21.91 3.94
N ARG A 8 -6.96 21.04 3.17
CA ARG A 8 -6.88 21.15 1.72
C ARG A 8 -8.28 20.83 1.15
N LYS A 9 -8.90 21.78 0.45
CA LYS A 9 -10.18 21.56 -0.23
C LYS A 9 -9.89 20.93 -1.58
N PHE A 10 -10.51 19.78 -1.84
CA PHE A 10 -10.57 19.18 -3.18
C PHE A 10 -11.92 19.51 -3.81
N ASP A 11 -11.96 19.59 -5.14
CA ASP A 11 -13.22 19.72 -5.88
C ASP A 11 -14.13 18.53 -5.64
N TRP A 12 -15.44 18.78 -5.70
CA TRP A 12 -16.49 17.79 -5.43
C TRP A 12 -16.32 16.49 -6.23
N HIS A 13 -15.92 16.60 -7.50
CA HIS A 13 -15.69 15.45 -8.38
C HIS A 13 -14.64 14.47 -7.83
N LYS A 14 -13.60 14.95 -7.14
CA LYS A 14 -12.56 14.10 -6.55
C LYS A 14 -13.11 13.20 -5.44
N TYR A 15 -14.08 13.68 -4.66
CA TYR A 15 -14.75 12.86 -3.65
C TYR A 15 -15.62 11.78 -4.27
N LEU A 16 -16.31 12.12 -5.38
CA LEU A 16 -17.15 11.18 -6.11
C LEU A 16 -16.32 10.03 -6.72
N TYR A 17 -15.15 10.32 -7.27
CA TYR A 17 -14.30 9.26 -7.83
C TYR A 17 -13.73 8.33 -6.76
N VAL A 18 -13.29 8.88 -5.63
CA VAL A 18 -12.77 8.08 -4.52
C VAL A 18 -13.86 7.21 -3.89
N SER A 19 -15.09 7.72 -3.75
CA SER A 19 -16.20 6.92 -3.22
C SER A 19 -16.58 5.79 -4.17
N LEU A 20 -16.57 6.05 -5.48
CA LEU A 20 -16.88 5.06 -6.51
C LEU A 20 -15.83 3.94 -6.56
N VAL A 21 -14.53 4.28 -6.46
CA VAL A 21 -13.45 3.30 -6.30
C VAL A 21 -13.61 2.49 -5.01
N THR A 22 -13.91 3.14 -3.90
CA THR A 22 -14.08 2.47 -2.59
C THR A 22 -15.26 1.49 -2.63
N ALA A 23 -16.39 1.91 -3.21
CA ALA A 23 -17.58 1.08 -3.39
C ALA A 23 -17.29 -0.11 -4.31
N GLY A 24 -16.58 0.09 -5.43
CA GLY A 24 -16.19 -0.97 -6.35
C GLY A 24 -15.29 -2.02 -5.70
N VAL A 25 -14.26 -1.59 -4.93
CA VAL A 25 -13.38 -2.51 -4.19
C VAL A 25 -14.15 -3.26 -3.10
N SER A 26 -15.03 -2.56 -2.36
CA SER A 26 -15.85 -3.17 -1.31
C SER A 26 -16.80 -4.22 -1.88
N MET A 27 -17.48 -3.89 -2.98
CA MET A 27 -18.34 -4.82 -3.71
C MET A 27 -17.53 -6.03 -4.17
N PHE A 28 -16.39 -5.83 -4.80
CA PHE A 28 -15.54 -6.92 -5.27
C PHE A 28 -15.15 -7.90 -4.15
N ILE A 29 -14.72 -7.38 -2.99
CA ILE A 29 -14.33 -8.19 -1.83
C ILE A 29 -15.53 -8.91 -1.21
N LEU A 30 -16.68 -8.25 -1.08
CA LEU A 30 -17.89 -8.83 -0.46
C LEU A 30 -18.50 -9.95 -1.30
N TYR A 31 -18.45 -9.83 -2.63
CA TYR A 31 -18.95 -10.86 -3.55
C TYR A 31 -17.92 -11.94 -3.88
N GLN A 32 -16.71 -11.86 -3.32
CA GLN A 32 -15.73 -12.92 -3.45
C GLN A 32 -16.09 -14.07 -2.53
N GLU A 33 -16.55 -15.18 -3.11
CA GLU A 33 -16.70 -16.43 -2.38
C GLU A 33 -15.32 -16.88 -1.91
N VAL A 34 -15.06 -16.73 -0.61
CA VAL A 34 -13.87 -17.30 0.02
C VAL A 34 -14.08 -18.81 0.01
N SER A 35 -13.52 -19.50 -0.98
CA SER A 35 -13.61 -20.95 -1.05
C SER A 35 -13.14 -21.53 0.29
N LEU A 36 -14.01 -22.28 0.96
CA LEU A 36 -13.80 -22.88 2.27
C LEU A 36 -12.75 -24.02 2.25
N SER A 37 -11.79 -24.00 1.31
CA SER A 37 -10.72 -25.01 1.20
C SER A 37 -9.45 -24.53 1.91
N LYS A 38 -9.60 -24.42 3.23
CA LYS A 38 -8.64 -24.20 4.33
C LYS A 38 -9.27 -23.16 5.24
N LYS A 39 -9.81 -23.61 6.38
CA LYS A 39 -10.07 -22.76 7.53
C LYS A 39 -8.75 -22.13 8.01
N VAL A 40 -8.26 -21.11 7.30
CA VAL A 40 -7.70 -19.97 7.99
C VAL A 40 -8.85 -19.50 8.85
N ALA A 41 -8.74 -19.63 10.17
CA ALA A 41 -9.74 -19.10 11.06
C ALA A 41 -9.90 -17.62 10.72
N THR A 42 -10.94 -17.28 9.96
CA THR A 42 -11.43 -15.92 9.78
C THR A 42 -12.12 -15.51 11.07
N THR A 43 -11.38 -15.61 12.18
CA THR A 43 -11.69 -14.87 13.37
C THR A 43 -11.32 -13.45 13.00
N SER A 44 -12.30 -12.69 12.52
CA SER A 44 -12.24 -11.23 12.49
C SER A 44 -12.12 -10.75 13.93
N SER A 45 -10.94 -10.93 14.51
CA SER A 45 -10.65 -10.52 15.87
C SER A 45 -10.81 -9.00 15.89
N ALA A 46 -11.64 -8.48 16.79
CA ALA A 46 -11.80 -7.05 16.97
C ALA A 46 -10.42 -6.35 17.10
N TRP A 47 -9.45 -7.07 17.68
CA TRP A 47 -8.05 -6.66 17.74
C TRP A 47 -7.40 -6.54 16.35
N GLY A 48 -7.55 -7.55 15.48
CA GLY A 48 -6.99 -7.49 14.12
C GLY A 48 -7.59 -6.38 13.28
N LEU A 49 -8.91 -6.14 13.39
CA LEU A 49 -9.58 -5.05 12.69
C LEU A 49 -9.15 -3.68 13.23
N PHE A 50 -8.98 -3.56 14.55
CA PHE A 50 -8.45 -2.36 15.19
C PHE A 50 -7.00 -2.09 14.78
N SER A 51 -6.12 -3.09 14.82
CA SER A 51 -4.72 -2.96 14.39
C SER A 51 -4.61 -2.58 12.91
N LEU A 52 -5.46 -3.15 12.05
CA LEU A 52 -5.53 -2.78 10.64
C LEU A 52 -6.00 -1.33 10.45
N GLY A 53 -7.07 -0.92 11.14
CA GLY A 53 -7.59 0.45 11.07
C GLY A 53 -6.57 1.49 11.56
N MET A 54 -5.84 1.17 12.63
CA MET A 54 -4.75 1.99 13.14
C MET A 54 -3.61 2.10 12.13
N ASN A 55 -3.14 0.98 11.56
CA ASN A 55 -2.09 0.98 10.56
C ASN A 55 -2.46 1.84 9.33
N LEU A 56 -3.65 1.64 8.76
CA LEU A 56 -4.12 2.43 7.61
C LEU A 56 -4.24 3.93 7.93
N THR A 57 -4.61 4.29 9.16
CA THR A 57 -4.71 5.69 9.59
C THR A 57 -3.32 6.33 9.67
N ILE A 58 -2.35 5.64 10.26
CA ILE A 58 -0.95 6.09 10.37
C ILE A 58 -0.31 6.20 8.99
N ASP A 59 -0.55 5.23 8.11
CA ASP A 59 -0.08 5.24 6.73
C ASP A 59 -0.67 6.44 5.97
N GLY A 60 -1.96 6.71 6.15
CA GLY A 60 -2.63 7.87 5.55
C GLY A 60 -2.08 9.22 6.05
N LEU A 61 -1.75 9.32 7.34
CA LEU A 61 -1.13 10.51 7.94
C LEU A 61 0.30 10.72 7.47
N THR A 62 1.07 9.64 7.36
CA THR A 62 2.46 9.66 6.88
C THR A 62 2.52 10.15 5.43
N ASN A 63 1.70 9.58 4.54
CA ASN A 63 1.60 10.01 3.14
C ASN A 63 1.18 11.49 3.01
N ALA A 64 0.26 11.96 3.86
CA ALA A 64 -0.15 13.36 3.89
C ALA A 64 1.00 14.29 4.35
N THR A 65 1.75 13.87 5.37
CA THR A 65 2.91 14.62 5.89
C THR A 65 4.04 14.69 4.86
N GLN A 66 4.28 13.59 4.13
CA GLN A 66 5.23 13.57 3.01
C GLN A 66 4.86 14.57 1.92
N ASP A 67 3.60 14.58 1.48
CA ASP A 67 3.09 15.52 0.48
C ASP A 67 3.29 16.99 0.90
N GLN A 68 3.09 17.28 2.19
CA GLN A 68 3.35 18.59 2.75
C GLN A 68 4.82 18.99 2.78
N ILE A 69 5.70 18.08 3.22
CA ILE A 69 7.14 18.36 3.28
C ILE A 69 7.67 18.67 1.88
N PHE A 70 7.24 17.89 0.87
CA PHE A 70 7.61 18.16 -0.52
C PHE A 70 7.01 19.46 -1.08
N THR A 71 5.84 19.88 -0.60
CA THR A 71 5.23 21.15 -1.04
C THR A 71 5.89 22.36 -0.37
N LYS A 72 6.12 22.31 0.95
CA LYS A 72 6.60 23.42 1.78
C LYS A 72 8.13 23.59 1.71
N TYR A 73 8.87 22.50 1.59
CA TYR A 73 10.34 22.47 1.61
C TYR A 73 10.94 21.96 0.30
N LYS A 74 10.26 22.18 -0.83
CA LYS A 74 10.65 21.70 -2.17
C LYS A 74 12.10 22.03 -2.56
N HIS A 75 12.65 23.14 -2.06
CA HIS A 75 14.01 23.61 -2.31
C HIS A 75 15.07 22.99 -1.37
N LEU A 76 14.66 22.44 -0.23
CA LEU A 76 15.55 21.93 0.82
C LEU A 76 15.53 20.39 0.90
N VAL A 77 14.42 19.75 0.50
CA VAL A 77 14.22 18.30 0.65
C VAL A 77 13.93 17.66 -0.70
N GLY A 78 14.90 16.92 -1.22
CA GLY A 78 14.73 16.02 -2.37
C GLY A 78 14.09 14.69 -1.97
N SER A 79 13.45 14.00 -2.91
CA SER A 79 12.87 12.65 -2.72
C SER A 79 13.87 11.66 -2.12
N GLN A 80 15.11 11.69 -2.59
CA GLN A 80 16.17 10.78 -2.15
C GLN A 80 16.56 11.00 -0.68
N HIS A 81 16.60 12.26 -0.22
CA HIS A 81 16.89 12.57 1.19
C HIS A 81 15.77 12.05 2.09
N MET A 82 14.51 12.29 1.73
CA MET A 82 13.38 11.81 2.51
C MET A 82 13.34 10.28 2.58
N MET A 83 13.58 9.60 1.46
CA MET A 83 13.67 8.15 1.40
C MET A 83 14.79 7.62 2.32
N PHE A 84 15.97 8.23 2.30
CA PHE A 84 17.09 7.81 3.15
C PHE A 84 16.77 7.94 4.64
N TYR A 85 16.22 9.08 5.09
CA TYR A 85 15.89 9.29 6.49
C TYR A 85 14.78 8.36 6.98
N MET A 86 13.74 8.16 6.18
CA MET A 86 12.66 7.25 6.55
C MET A 86 13.15 5.80 6.62
N ASN A 87 13.88 5.32 5.61
CA ASN A 87 14.39 3.95 5.62
C ASN A 87 15.43 3.71 6.71
N SER A 88 16.27 4.71 7.02
CA SER A 88 17.26 4.62 8.10
C SER A 88 16.58 4.58 9.46
N LEU A 89 15.62 5.46 9.71
CA LEU A 89 14.88 5.48 10.97
C LEU A 89 14.05 4.20 11.14
N SER A 90 13.38 3.72 10.08
CA SER A 90 12.67 2.43 10.10
C SER A 90 13.62 1.28 10.41
N SER A 91 14.79 1.22 9.78
CA SER A 91 15.80 0.19 10.06
C SER A 91 16.30 0.23 11.51
N ILE A 92 16.55 1.42 12.05
CA ILE A 92 16.96 1.61 13.44
C ILE A 92 15.87 1.14 14.40
N LEU A 93 14.62 1.58 14.19
CA LEU A 93 13.50 1.21 15.06
C LEU A 93 13.20 -0.29 15.00
N SER A 94 13.21 -0.89 13.81
CA SER A 94 13.05 -2.34 13.64
C SER A 94 14.21 -3.11 14.26
N GLY A 95 15.45 -2.65 14.10
CA GLY A 95 16.62 -3.27 14.71
C GLY A 95 16.60 -3.19 16.24
N LEU A 96 16.25 -2.02 16.80
CA LEU A 96 16.07 -1.85 18.25
C LEU A 96 14.95 -2.75 18.78
N TYR A 97 13.84 -2.87 18.05
CA TYR A 97 12.76 -3.79 18.44
C TYR A 97 13.23 -5.24 18.51
N LEU A 98 14.00 -5.70 17.52
CA LEU A 98 14.54 -7.07 17.50
C LEU A 98 15.56 -7.33 18.62
N ILE A 99 16.33 -6.31 19.04
CA ILE A 99 17.38 -6.45 20.06
C ILE A 99 16.81 -6.28 21.48
N LEU A 100 15.93 -5.30 21.68
CA LEU A 100 15.46 -4.91 23.02
C LEU A 100 14.29 -5.77 23.53
N TYR A 101 13.63 -6.54 22.66
CA TYR A 101 12.51 -7.38 23.08
C TYR A 101 13.04 -8.74 23.58
N PRO A 102 13.17 -8.95 24.91
CA PRO A 102 13.91 -10.08 25.47
C PRO A 102 13.21 -11.43 25.29
N PHE A 103 11.97 -11.42 24.81
CA PHE A 103 11.11 -12.59 24.63
C PHE A 103 11.01 -13.06 23.17
N ASN A 104 11.76 -12.46 22.24
CA ASN A 104 11.74 -12.85 20.83
C ASN A 104 13.06 -13.52 20.42
N ASP A 105 13.00 -14.83 20.16
CA ASP A 105 14.11 -15.60 19.57
C ASP A 105 14.18 -15.46 18.03
N GLU A 106 13.38 -14.57 17.45
CA GLU A 106 13.21 -14.36 16.01
C GLU A 106 14.54 -14.11 15.28
N LEU A 107 15.45 -13.32 15.88
CA LEU A 107 16.74 -13.01 15.27
C LEU A 107 17.65 -14.24 15.24
N GLN A 108 17.63 -15.05 16.30
CA GLN A 108 18.37 -16.30 16.38
C GLN A 108 17.80 -17.34 15.40
N GLN A 109 16.46 -17.45 15.31
CA GLN A 109 15.79 -18.32 14.34
C GLN A 109 16.08 -17.92 12.90
N ALA A 110 16.07 -16.63 12.57
CA ALA A 110 16.42 -16.13 11.25
C ALA A 110 17.88 -16.48 10.88
N PHE A 111 18.82 -16.37 11.82
CA PHE A 111 20.22 -16.72 11.58
C PHE A 111 20.39 -18.22 11.34
N LEU A 112 19.75 -19.07 12.14
CA LEU A 112 19.74 -20.52 11.95
C LEU A 112 19.13 -20.90 10.60
N PHE A 113 18.06 -20.23 10.17
CA PHE A 113 17.43 -20.45 8.87
C PHE A 113 18.39 -20.12 7.71
N PHE A 114 19.13 -19.02 7.79
CA PHE A 114 20.14 -18.68 6.77
C PHE A 114 21.31 -19.67 6.74
N GLN A 115 21.70 -20.24 7.89
CA GLN A 115 22.71 -21.29 7.95
C GLN A 115 22.23 -22.59 7.31
N GLN A 116 20.98 -22.97 7.55
CA GLN A 116 20.38 -24.19 7.00
C GLN A 116 20.09 -24.07 5.50
N HIS A 117 19.74 -22.87 5.02
CA HIS A 117 19.38 -22.62 3.62
C HIS A 117 20.12 -21.40 3.04
N PRO A 118 21.42 -21.53 2.71
CA PRO A 118 22.23 -20.42 2.21
C PRO A 118 21.75 -19.87 0.86
N ALA A 119 21.01 -20.67 0.07
CA ALA A 119 20.40 -20.22 -1.18
C ALA A 119 19.41 -19.05 -0.97
N VAL A 120 18.72 -19.00 0.18
CA VAL A 120 17.72 -17.97 0.48
C VAL A 120 18.36 -16.59 0.64
N ILE A 121 19.65 -16.51 0.98
CA ILE A 121 20.37 -15.23 1.07
C ILE A 121 20.31 -14.49 -0.27
N ARG A 122 20.43 -15.22 -1.39
CA ARG A 122 20.31 -14.64 -2.73
C ARG A 122 18.91 -14.09 -2.98
N ASP A 123 17.88 -14.84 -2.59
CA ASP A 123 16.48 -14.42 -2.77
C ASP A 123 16.16 -13.17 -1.93
N VAL A 124 16.65 -13.12 -0.69
CA VAL A 124 16.49 -11.94 0.18
C VAL A 124 17.24 -10.73 -0.37
N LEU A 125 18.46 -10.90 -0.89
CA LEU A 125 19.21 -9.81 -1.50
C LEU A 125 18.53 -9.30 -2.78
N LEU A 126 18.05 -10.20 -3.64
CA LEU A 126 17.29 -9.83 -4.84
C LEU A 126 15.97 -9.14 -4.49
N PHE A 127 15.26 -9.63 -3.49
CA PHE A 127 14.03 -9.01 -2.99
C PHE A 127 14.31 -7.61 -2.44
N GLY A 128 15.37 -7.44 -1.66
CA GLY A 128 15.81 -6.15 -1.12
C GLY A 128 16.22 -5.17 -2.22
N LEU A 129 16.98 -5.63 -3.23
CA LEU A 129 17.40 -4.80 -4.36
C LEU A 129 16.22 -4.36 -5.22
N CYS A 130 15.31 -5.29 -5.55
CA CYS A 130 14.07 -4.98 -6.25
C CYS A 130 13.19 -4.01 -5.44
N GLY A 131 13.12 -4.21 -4.11
CA GLY A 131 12.42 -3.33 -3.18
C GLY A 131 13.01 -1.92 -3.16
N ALA A 132 14.33 -1.79 -3.14
CA ALA A 132 15.04 -0.51 -3.16
C ALA A 132 14.78 0.26 -4.48
N ILE A 133 14.83 -0.44 -5.62
CA ILE A 133 14.48 0.13 -6.92
C ILE A 133 13.02 0.62 -6.91
N GLY A 134 12.10 -0.20 -6.40
CA GLY A 134 10.69 0.18 -6.26
C GLY A 134 10.48 1.41 -5.38
N GLN A 135 11.19 1.50 -4.26
CA GLN A 135 11.16 2.66 -3.37
C GLN A 135 11.64 3.94 -4.06
N CYS A 136 12.70 3.88 -4.87
CA CYS A 136 13.14 5.02 -5.67
C CYS A 136 12.01 5.54 -6.59
N PHE A 137 11.30 4.64 -7.28
CA PHE A 137 10.16 5.02 -8.13
C PHE A 137 9.00 5.59 -7.32
N ILE A 138 8.70 5.02 -6.16
CA ILE A 138 7.63 5.51 -5.27
C ILE A 138 7.92 6.94 -4.82
N PHE A 139 9.11 7.20 -4.27
CA PHE A 139 9.48 8.53 -3.79
C PHE A 139 9.63 9.54 -4.94
N HIS A 140 10.12 9.11 -6.10
CA HIS A 140 10.16 9.97 -7.29
C HIS A 140 8.75 10.37 -7.75
N THR A 141 7.84 9.40 -7.84
CA THR A 141 6.44 9.64 -8.21
C THR A 141 5.74 10.54 -7.21
N LEU A 142 5.95 10.29 -5.92
CA LEU A 142 5.41 11.09 -4.82
C LEU A 142 5.86 12.55 -4.91
N GLN A 143 7.14 12.80 -5.18
CA GLN A 143 7.67 14.16 -5.33
C GLN A 143 7.12 14.87 -6.58
N ARG A 144 6.93 14.15 -7.69
CA ARG A 144 6.52 14.74 -8.98
C ARG A 144 5.02 14.94 -9.11
N TYR A 145 4.23 13.98 -8.65
CA TYR A 145 2.78 13.90 -8.88
C TYR A 145 1.96 13.92 -7.57
N GLY A 146 2.60 13.88 -6.40
CA GLY A 146 1.94 13.88 -5.10
C GLY A 146 1.37 12.52 -4.70
N SER A 147 0.88 12.45 -3.46
CA SER A 147 0.44 11.18 -2.85
C SER A 147 -0.84 10.60 -3.46
N LEU A 148 -1.72 11.43 -4.02
CA LEU A 148 -2.97 10.97 -4.64
C LEU A 148 -2.71 10.09 -5.87
N HIS A 149 -1.79 10.48 -6.75
CA HIS A 149 -1.42 9.69 -7.92
C HIS A 149 -0.75 8.38 -7.55
N LEU A 150 0.12 8.40 -6.54
CA LEU A 150 0.77 7.20 -6.03
C LEU A 150 -0.27 6.17 -5.55
N VAL A 151 -1.29 6.62 -4.82
CA VAL A 151 -2.39 5.76 -4.38
C VAL A 151 -3.16 5.20 -5.58
N THR A 152 -3.47 6.01 -6.59
CA THR A 152 -4.16 5.52 -7.80
C THR A 152 -3.34 4.46 -8.55
N ILE A 153 -2.03 4.68 -8.73
CA ILE A 153 -1.12 3.72 -9.39
C ILE A 153 -1.09 2.40 -8.61
N THR A 154 -0.94 2.48 -7.27
CA THR A 154 -0.85 1.27 -6.44
C THR A 154 -2.16 0.49 -6.40
N VAL A 155 -3.31 1.16 -6.38
CA VAL A 155 -4.63 0.53 -6.47
C VAL A 155 -4.81 -0.14 -7.83
N THR A 156 -4.49 0.55 -8.93
CA THR A 156 -4.58 0.00 -10.29
C THR A 156 -3.71 -1.25 -10.43
N ARG A 157 -2.47 -1.20 -9.94
CA ARG A 157 -1.56 -2.35 -9.92
C ARG A 157 -2.15 -3.52 -9.14
N LYS A 158 -2.65 -3.28 -7.93
CA LYS A 158 -3.25 -4.32 -7.07
C LYS A 158 -4.44 -5.00 -7.77
N LEU A 159 -5.29 -4.21 -8.42
CA LEU A 159 -6.44 -4.74 -9.15
C LEU A 159 -6.02 -5.56 -10.37
N PHE A 160 -5.03 -5.08 -11.12
CA PHE A 160 -4.53 -5.82 -12.27
C PHE A 160 -3.94 -7.18 -11.86
N THR A 161 -3.12 -7.21 -10.79
CA THR A 161 -2.58 -8.48 -10.26
C THR A 161 -3.67 -9.42 -9.76
N MET A 162 -4.74 -8.88 -9.19
CA MET A 162 -5.89 -9.64 -8.71
C MET A 162 -6.67 -10.25 -9.88
N LEU A 163 -6.95 -9.47 -10.94
CA LEU A 163 -7.60 -9.96 -12.15
C LEU A 163 -6.75 -11.00 -12.89
N LEU A 164 -5.44 -10.76 -13.00
CA LEU A 164 -4.50 -11.71 -13.58
C LEU A 164 -4.52 -13.04 -12.81
N SER A 165 -4.53 -12.97 -11.48
CA SER A 165 -4.64 -14.16 -10.62
C SER A 165 -5.92 -14.95 -10.90
N ILE A 166 -7.05 -14.28 -11.05
CA ILE A 166 -8.33 -14.93 -11.34
C ILE A 166 -8.31 -15.64 -12.70
N PHE A 167 -7.78 -14.96 -13.72
CA PHE A 167 -7.61 -15.52 -15.05
C PHE A 167 -6.67 -16.74 -15.05
N TRP A 168 -5.55 -16.64 -14.33
CA TRP A 168 -4.55 -17.70 -14.24
C TRP A 168 -5.05 -18.93 -13.46
N PHE A 169 -5.73 -18.72 -12.33
CA PHE A 169 -6.29 -19.80 -11.51
C PHE A 169 -7.69 -20.24 -11.97
N ASN A 170 -8.16 -19.74 -13.13
CA ASN A 170 -9.43 -20.10 -13.75
C ASN A 170 -10.64 -19.99 -12.80
N HIS A 171 -10.62 -18.99 -11.91
CA HIS A 171 -11.73 -18.74 -10.98
C HIS A 171 -12.84 -18.00 -11.74
N ALA A 172 -14.07 -18.53 -11.67
CA ALA A 172 -15.22 -17.87 -12.27
C ALA A 172 -15.64 -16.67 -11.40
N LEU A 173 -15.70 -15.48 -11.99
CA LEU A 173 -16.20 -14.27 -11.33
C LEU A 173 -17.72 -14.23 -11.34
N ASN A 174 -18.31 -13.92 -10.18
CA ASN A 174 -19.73 -13.63 -10.10
C ASN A 174 -20.06 -12.26 -10.75
N LEU A 175 -21.29 -12.08 -11.23
CA LEU A 175 -21.79 -10.83 -11.82
C LEU A 175 -21.52 -9.61 -10.92
N GLY A 176 -21.67 -9.76 -9.60
CA GLY A 176 -21.37 -8.69 -8.63
C GLY A 176 -19.89 -8.28 -8.60
N GLN A 177 -18.96 -9.23 -8.82
CA GLN A 177 -17.53 -8.93 -8.89
C GLN A 177 -17.17 -8.22 -10.19
N TRP A 178 -17.78 -8.58 -11.32
CA TRP A 178 -17.61 -7.88 -12.58
C TRP A 178 -18.10 -6.43 -12.52
N VAL A 179 -19.24 -6.18 -11.87
CA VAL A 179 -19.73 -4.82 -11.61
C VAL A 179 -18.76 -4.05 -10.71
N GLY A 180 -18.22 -4.69 -9.67
CA GLY A 180 -17.17 -4.13 -8.82
C GLY A 180 -15.93 -3.70 -9.62
N VAL A 181 -15.44 -4.57 -10.51
CA VAL A 181 -14.29 -4.26 -11.40
C VAL A 181 -14.61 -3.06 -12.29
N GLY A 182 -15.78 -3.03 -12.93
CA GLY A 182 -16.20 -1.91 -13.77
C GLY A 182 -16.27 -0.57 -13.01
N LEU A 183 -16.79 -0.58 -11.78
CA LEU A 183 -16.79 0.59 -10.90
C LEU A 183 -15.37 1.07 -10.61
N VAL A 184 -14.43 0.18 -10.28
CA VAL A 184 -13.07 0.64 -9.97
C VAL A 184 -12.34 1.18 -11.21
N PHE A 185 -12.51 0.57 -12.37
CA PHE A 185 -11.93 1.09 -13.63
C PHE A 185 -12.49 2.45 -14.00
N THR A 186 -13.81 2.66 -13.89
CA THR A 186 -14.43 3.96 -14.19
C THR A 186 -13.96 5.06 -13.23
N GLY A 187 -13.93 4.78 -11.92
CA GLY A 187 -13.47 5.74 -10.92
C GLY A 187 -11.99 6.08 -11.01
N THR A 188 -11.12 5.10 -11.33
CA THR A 188 -9.69 5.36 -11.56
C THR A 188 -9.45 6.18 -12.81
N GLN A 189 -10.08 5.84 -13.94
CA GLN A 189 -9.94 6.57 -15.21
C GLN A 189 -10.42 8.03 -15.10
N GLN A 190 -11.52 8.29 -14.39
CA GLN A 190 -12.03 9.65 -14.18
C GLN A 190 -11.14 10.49 -13.25
N THR A 191 -10.48 9.84 -12.28
CA THR A 191 -9.47 10.51 -11.43
C THR A 191 -8.28 10.98 -12.26
N TYR A 192 -7.87 10.22 -13.28
CA TYR A 192 -6.80 10.63 -14.22
C TYR A 192 -7.25 11.75 -15.16
N THR A 193 -8.45 11.67 -15.73
CA THR A 193 -8.91 12.57 -16.81
C THR A 193 -9.18 14.01 -16.33
N HIS A 194 -9.65 14.19 -15.10
CA HIS A 194 -9.97 15.52 -14.55
C HIS A 194 -8.81 16.19 -13.81
N HIS A 195 -7.58 15.67 -13.96
CA HIS A 195 -6.37 16.29 -13.41
C HIS A 195 -5.75 17.34 -14.36
N ASP A 196 -6.16 17.40 -15.62
CA ASP A 196 -5.59 18.35 -16.61
C ASP A 196 -6.11 19.80 -16.49
N ASN A 197 -6.94 20.10 -15.49
CA ASN A 197 -7.41 21.46 -15.19
C ASN A 197 -6.75 22.01 -13.90
N PHE A 198 -5.41 22.03 -13.87
CA PHE A 198 -4.61 22.72 -12.86
C PHE A 198 -3.80 23.85 -13.49
#